data_AF-A0A2G4F316-F1
#
_entry.id   AF-A0A2G4F316-F1
#
_cell.length_a   1.000
_cell.length_b   1.000
_cell.length_c   1.000
_cell.angle_alpha   90.00
_cell.angle_beta   90.00
_cell.angle_gamma   90.00
#
_symmetry.space_group_name_H-M   'P 1'
#
loop_
_entity.id
_entity.type
_entity.pdbx_description
1 polymer ?
#
loop_
_entity_poly.entity_id
_entity_poly.type
_entity_poly.pdbx_seq_one_letter_code
_entity_poly.pdbx_strand_id
1 'polypeptide(L)'
;MKIKVKNLGALKQAEFTLGELTIICGGNNTGKTYATYALFGFLFTWRRMLAIEINDDKIQQLLADGVIRLDIQEYVKQAQQIIAKGCQAYTQQLPQIFAAPAKRFKDTEFQVTLDIKNISLASRFQSTLGSTNVEFFSMTKSQESTELVVTLLVEKEKVKFPNEILKHTIADALKDIIFATIIPRPFIASAERTGAAIFRKELNFARNRLLDEMGQGNNNINPMELLFKAYQDYALPIKTNVDFTRELETIVKKSSFIAENHPDILTDFADIIGGKYTVTRNDELYYEPKGKRLKLSMDESSSAVRSLLDIGFYLKHEAQIGDLLMIDEPELNLHPENQRRVARLFARLVNLGIKVFITTHSDYIIKELNTLIMLNHDKPHLKRIAEEEGYREVELISSNKIKVYIAEETGKTKTNKCQTLTPADIDPEMGIEARSFDTTIETMNRIQEAIVWGED
;
A
#
# COMPACT_ATOMS: atom_id res chain seq x y z
N MET A 1 0.44 -10.09 9.31
CA MET A 1 -0.84 -10.36 8.60
C MET A 1 -0.59 -11.41 7.54
N LYS A 2 -1.33 -12.52 7.54
CA LYS A 2 -1.23 -13.60 6.53
C LYS A 2 -2.40 -13.51 5.56
N ILE A 3 -2.13 -13.68 4.27
CA ILE A 3 -3.09 -13.63 3.18
C ILE A 3 -3.10 -14.99 2.50
N LYS A 4 -4.29 -15.51 2.22
CA LYS A 4 -4.51 -16.67 1.37
C LYS A 4 -5.46 -16.31 0.23
N VAL A 5 -5.12 -16.72 -0.98
CA VAL A 5 -5.96 -16.54 -2.16
C VAL A 5 -6.09 -17.85 -2.91
N LYS A 6 -7.26 -18.10 -3.51
CA LYS A 6 -7.48 -19.18 -4.49
C LYS A 6 -8.22 -18.65 -5.70
N ASN A 7 -7.89 -19.19 -6.87
CA ASN A 7 -8.49 -18.86 -8.16
C ASN A 7 -8.60 -17.35 -8.41
N LEU A 8 -7.53 -16.60 -8.13
CA LEU A 8 -7.46 -15.16 -8.34
C LEU A 8 -6.60 -14.87 -9.58
N GLY A 9 -7.25 -14.71 -10.72
CA GLY A 9 -6.56 -14.45 -11.98
C GLY A 9 -5.60 -15.59 -12.36
N ALA A 10 -4.32 -15.26 -12.51
CA ALA A 10 -3.28 -16.26 -12.78
C ALA A 10 -3.03 -17.18 -11.58
N LEU A 11 -3.25 -16.72 -10.34
CA LEU A 11 -2.97 -17.49 -9.13
C LEU A 11 -4.05 -18.54 -8.91
N LYS A 12 -3.67 -19.82 -8.98
CA LYS A 12 -4.56 -20.93 -8.61
C LYS A 12 -4.73 -21.02 -7.10
N GLN A 13 -3.63 -20.89 -6.39
CA GLN A 13 -3.59 -20.76 -4.93
C GLN A 13 -2.33 -20.00 -4.55
N ALA A 14 -2.38 -19.16 -3.53
CA ALA A 14 -1.18 -18.56 -2.96
C ALA A 14 -1.39 -18.23 -1.48
N GLU A 15 -0.33 -18.34 -0.70
CA GLU A 15 -0.29 -17.92 0.69
C GLU A 15 0.97 -17.09 0.91
N PHE A 16 0.81 -15.89 1.47
CA PHE A 16 1.94 -15.02 1.79
C PHE A 16 1.63 -14.20 3.05
N THR A 17 2.68 -13.76 3.73
CA THR A 17 2.62 -12.99 4.97
C THR A 17 3.33 -11.66 4.77
N LEU A 18 2.67 -10.57 5.17
CA LEU A 18 3.28 -9.26 5.23
C LEU A 18 4.31 -9.21 6.36
N GLY A 19 5.58 -9.01 5.98
CA GLY A 19 6.67 -8.58 6.85
C GLY A 19 6.86 -7.06 6.84
N GLU A 20 8.00 -6.59 7.34
CA GLU A 20 8.36 -5.17 7.28
C GLU A 20 8.80 -4.78 5.86
N LEU A 21 9.62 -5.63 5.21
CA LEU A 21 9.86 -5.62 3.78
C LEU A 21 9.28 -6.90 3.17
N THR A 22 8.31 -6.77 2.27
CA THR A 22 7.69 -7.90 1.57
C THR A 22 7.96 -7.78 0.07
N ILE A 23 8.45 -8.84 -0.54
CA ILE A 23 8.83 -8.86 -1.96
C ILE A 23 8.13 -10.03 -2.64
N ILE A 24 7.45 -9.76 -3.75
CA ILE A 24 7.00 -10.81 -4.67
C ILE A 24 7.82 -10.69 -5.95
N CYS A 25 8.69 -11.66 -6.21
CA CYS A 25 9.51 -11.71 -7.41
C CYS A 25 9.09 -12.81 -8.37
N GLY A 26 9.53 -12.75 -9.63
CA GLY A 26 9.27 -13.80 -10.62
C GLY A 26 8.93 -13.23 -12.01
N GLY A 27 8.66 -14.11 -12.97
CA GLY A 27 8.41 -13.72 -14.36
C GLY A 27 7.10 -12.93 -14.58
N ASN A 28 6.92 -12.42 -15.80
CA ASN A 28 5.67 -11.79 -16.22
C ASN A 28 4.52 -12.80 -16.23
N ASN A 29 3.29 -12.31 -16.03
CA ASN A 29 2.05 -13.11 -16.09
C ASN A 29 1.92 -14.20 -15.01
N THR A 30 2.72 -14.13 -13.94
CA THR A 30 2.74 -15.12 -12.85
C THR A 30 1.79 -14.79 -11.68
N GLY A 31 1.03 -13.69 -11.77
CA GLY A 31 0.03 -13.32 -10.77
C GLY A 31 0.47 -12.30 -9.71
N LYS A 32 1.67 -11.71 -9.84
CA LYS A 32 2.17 -10.66 -8.93
C LYS A 32 1.19 -9.49 -8.77
N THR A 33 0.75 -8.89 -9.88
CA THR A 33 -0.22 -7.78 -9.90
C THR A 33 -1.55 -8.18 -9.26
N TYR A 34 -2.01 -9.43 -9.44
CA TYR A 34 -3.23 -9.93 -8.79
C TYR A 34 -3.07 -9.96 -7.27
N ALA A 35 -1.94 -10.45 -6.75
CA ALA A 35 -1.65 -10.44 -5.31
C ALA A 35 -1.58 -9.00 -4.77
N THR A 36 -0.87 -8.11 -5.46
CA THR A 36 -0.73 -6.69 -5.08
C THR A 36 -2.08 -6.00 -5.02
N TYR A 37 -2.90 -6.12 -6.07
CA TYR A 37 -4.16 -5.38 -6.19
C TYR A 37 -5.22 -5.89 -5.23
N ALA A 38 -5.29 -7.20 -5.00
CA ALA A 38 -6.18 -7.78 -4.01
C ALA A 38 -5.77 -7.41 -2.58
N LEU A 39 -4.48 -7.42 -2.27
CA LEU A 39 -4.01 -6.94 -0.97
C LEU A 39 -4.34 -5.46 -0.78
N PHE A 40 -3.97 -4.61 -1.74
CA PHE A 40 -4.23 -3.18 -1.67
C PHE A 40 -5.73 -2.90 -1.51
N GLY A 41 -6.58 -3.54 -2.32
CA GLY A 41 -8.01 -3.35 -2.25
C GLY A 41 -8.61 -3.72 -0.90
N PHE A 42 -8.14 -4.81 -0.27
CA PHE A 42 -8.55 -5.18 1.09
C PHE A 42 -8.11 -4.11 2.10
N LEU A 43 -6.84 -3.74 2.10
CA LEU A 43 -6.26 -2.73 3.00
C LEU A 43 -6.90 -1.34 2.81
N PHE A 44 -7.35 -1.01 1.60
CA PHE A 44 -8.00 0.27 1.31
C PHE A 44 -9.47 0.27 1.78
N THR A 45 -10.14 -0.88 1.76
CA THR A 45 -11.59 -0.96 1.99
C THR A 45 -12.00 -1.65 3.30
N TRP A 46 -11.06 -2.09 4.13
CA TRP A 46 -11.34 -2.92 5.31
C TRP A 46 -12.38 -2.31 6.25
N ARG A 47 -12.37 -0.99 6.49
CA ARG A 47 -13.37 -0.32 7.36
C ARG A 47 -14.80 -0.53 6.88
N ARG A 48 -14.99 -0.59 5.56
CA ARG A 48 -16.28 -0.86 4.91
C ARG A 48 -16.61 -2.36 4.88
N MET A 49 -15.60 -3.22 4.77
CA MET A 49 -15.78 -4.67 4.67
C MET A 49 -15.99 -5.34 6.02
N LEU A 50 -15.34 -4.86 7.08
CA LEU A 50 -15.48 -5.38 8.43
C LEU A 50 -16.75 -4.79 9.08
N ALA A 51 -17.71 -5.66 9.37
CA ALA A 51 -18.94 -5.28 10.05
C ALA A 51 -18.86 -5.63 11.54
N ILE A 52 -19.18 -4.66 12.39
CA ILE A 52 -19.41 -4.84 13.83
C ILE A 52 -20.87 -4.48 14.08
N GLU A 53 -21.63 -5.41 14.62
CA GLU A 53 -23.03 -5.20 14.98
C GLU A 53 -23.13 -4.61 16.39
N ILE A 54 -23.93 -3.55 16.52
CA ILE A 54 -24.22 -2.89 17.80
C ILE A 54 -25.68 -3.15 18.14
N ASN A 55 -25.92 -3.79 19.30
CA ASN A 55 -27.27 -4.15 19.74
C ASN A 55 -28.16 -2.92 19.89
N ASP A 56 -29.42 -3.04 19.47
CA ASP A 56 -30.41 -1.96 19.57
C ASP A 56 -30.60 -1.47 21.00
N ASP A 57 -30.55 -2.38 21.99
CA ASP A 57 -30.65 -2.05 23.41
C ASP A 57 -29.57 -1.06 23.87
N LYS A 58 -28.34 -1.17 23.33
CA LYS A 58 -27.25 -0.23 23.63
C LYS A 58 -27.51 1.15 23.05
N ILE A 59 -28.11 1.22 21.86
CA ILE A 59 -28.49 2.50 21.25
C ILE A 59 -29.63 3.14 22.03
N GLN A 60 -30.63 2.36 22.43
CA GLN A 60 -31.72 2.83 23.28
C GLN A 60 -31.20 3.33 24.62
N GLN A 61 -30.27 2.60 25.23
CA GLN A 61 -29.61 3.01 26.47
C GLN A 61 -28.83 4.32 26.30
N LEU A 62 -28.06 4.50 25.22
CA LEU A 62 -27.35 5.76 24.95
C LEU A 62 -28.32 6.94 24.84
N LEU A 63 -29.45 6.76 24.16
CA LEU A 63 -30.46 7.80 24.02
C LEU A 63 -31.26 8.03 25.32
N ALA A 64 -31.37 7.04 26.20
CA ALA A 64 -32.07 7.11 27.48
C ALA A 64 -31.21 7.67 28.63
N ASP A 65 -29.96 7.25 28.73
CA ASP A 65 -29.08 7.57 29.85
C ASP A 65 -28.07 8.67 29.48
N GLY A 66 -27.91 8.96 28.19
CA GLY A 66 -26.94 9.91 27.67
C GLY A 66 -25.51 9.36 27.59
N VAL A 67 -25.26 8.16 28.12
CA VAL A 67 -23.94 7.51 28.10
C VAL A 67 -24.07 6.00 28.04
N ILE A 68 -23.18 5.35 27.30
CA ILE A 68 -22.97 3.90 27.37
C ILE A 68 -21.49 3.57 27.52
N ARG A 69 -21.23 2.38 28.07
CA ARG A 69 -19.90 1.78 28.13
C ARG A 69 -19.94 0.44 27.42
N LEU A 70 -19.01 0.25 26.50
CA LEU A 70 -18.87 -0.97 25.72
C LEU A 70 -17.54 -1.62 26.08
N ASP A 71 -17.56 -2.88 26.54
CA ASP A 71 -16.34 -3.64 26.75
C ASP A 71 -15.77 -4.09 25.40
N ILE A 72 -14.61 -3.55 25.04
CA ILE A 72 -13.94 -3.82 23.77
C ILE A 72 -13.55 -5.30 23.68
N GLN A 73 -13.31 -5.98 24.81
CA GLN A 73 -12.91 -7.39 24.82
C GLN A 73 -14.00 -8.33 24.27
N GLU A 74 -15.28 -7.96 24.38
CA GLU A 74 -16.38 -8.73 23.78
C GLU A 74 -16.26 -8.79 22.25
N TYR A 75 -15.83 -7.69 21.64
CA TYR A 75 -15.63 -7.58 20.19
C TYR A 75 -14.30 -8.21 19.74
N VAL A 76 -13.25 -8.10 20.56
CA VAL A 76 -11.95 -8.75 20.30
C VAL A 76 -12.11 -10.28 20.22
N LYS A 77 -12.93 -10.88 21.11
CA LYS A 77 -13.23 -12.32 21.06
C LYS A 77 -13.86 -12.75 19.72
N GLN A 78 -14.56 -11.84 19.04
CA GLN A 78 -15.22 -12.08 17.76
C GLN A 78 -14.37 -11.64 16.55
N ALA A 79 -13.18 -11.08 16.76
CA ALA A 79 -12.36 -10.49 15.70
C ALA A 79 -12.08 -11.47 14.55
N GLN A 80 -11.83 -12.75 14.83
CA GLN A 80 -11.63 -13.77 13.80
C GLN A 80 -12.86 -13.93 12.90
N GLN A 81 -14.05 -13.96 13.49
CA GLN A 81 -15.30 -14.09 12.75
C GLN A 81 -15.61 -12.83 11.95
N ILE A 82 -15.34 -11.65 12.51
CA ILE A 82 -15.50 -10.35 11.82
C ILE A 82 -14.61 -10.31 10.58
N ILE A 83 -13.33 -10.69 10.70
CA ILE A 83 -12.39 -10.73 9.57
C ILE A 83 -12.83 -11.76 8.53
N ALA A 84 -13.26 -12.95 8.94
CA ALA A 84 -13.70 -14.00 8.02
C ALA A 84 -14.92 -13.57 7.19
N LYS A 85 -15.95 -13.00 7.84
CA LYS A 85 -17.12 -12.42 7.16
C LYS A 85 -16.71 -11.25 6.25
N GLY A 86 -15.82 -10.39 6.73
CA GLY A 86 -15.31 -9.26 5.94
C GLY A 86 -14.53 -9.69 4.70
N CYS A 87 -13.78 -10.79 4.78
CA CYS A 87 -13.09 -11.37 3.61
C CYS A 87 -14.09 -11.93 2.58
N GLN A 88 -15.20 -12.53 3.02
CA GLN A 88 -16.28 -12.97 2.12
C GLN A 88 -16.92 -11.77 1.42
N ALA A 89 -17.24 -10.70 2.17
CA ALA A 89 -17.78 -9.47 1.60
C ALA A 89 -16.78 -8.82 0.62
N TYR A 90 -15.50 -8.79 0.97
CA TYR A 90 -14.44 -8.26 0.11
C TYR A 90 -14.27 -9.07 -1.18
N THR A 91 -14.38 -10.40 -1.12
CA THR A 91 -14.31 -11.26 -2.31
C THR A 91 -15.37 -10.89 -3.35
N GLN A 92 -16.57 -10.51 -2.92
CA GLN A 92 -17.64 -10.03 -3.80
C GLN A 92 -17.35 -8.65 -4.42
N GLN A 93 -16.41 -7.89 -3.86
CA GLN A 93 -16.00 -6.58 -4.36
C GLN A 93 -14.82 -6.62 -5.34
N LEU A 94 -14.18 -7.78 -5.51
CA LEU A 94 -13.05 -7.95 -6.44
C LEU A 94 -13.36 -7.48 -7.87
N PRO A 95 -14.55 -7.68 -8.45
CA PRO A 95 -14.87 -7.16 -9.79
C PRO A 95 -14.68 -5.64 -9.89
N GLN A 96 -15.09 -4.88 -8.86
CA GLN A 96 -14.90 -3.44 -8.80
C GLN A 96 -13.44 -3.07 -8.52
N ILE A 97 -12.75 -3.80 -7.64
CA ILE A 97 -11.32 -3.56 -7.34
C ILE A 97 -10.45 -3.71 -8.60
N PHE A 98 -10.77 -4.67 -9.45
CA PHE A 98 -9.99 -4.97 -10.65
C PHE A 98 -10.54 -4.31 -11.93
N ALA A 99 -11.66 -3.57 -11.85
CA ALA A 99 -12.40 -3.10 -13.03
C ALA A 99 -12.61 -4.21 -14.07
N ALA A 100 -13.07 -5.38 -13.61
CA ALA A 100 -13.13 -6.58 -14.43
C ALA A 100 -14.47 -7.32 -14.28
N PRO A 101 -14.89 -8.11 -15.28
CA PRO A 101 -16.17 -8.80 -15.24
C PRO A 101 -16.29 -9.77 -14.05
N ALA A 102 -17.43 -9.74 -13.35
CA ALA A 102 -17.68 -10.55 -12.15
C ALA A 102 -17.48 -12.06 -12.37
N LYS A 103 -17.77 -12.57 -13.58
CA LYS A 103 -17.55 -13.98 -13.95
C LYS A 103 -16.11 -14.47 -13.74
N ARG A 104 -15.11 -13.57 -13.75
CA ARG A 104 -13.70 -13.93 -13.52
C ARG A 104 -13.40 -14.27 -12.06
N PHE A 105 -14.26 -13.87 -11.13
CA PHE A 105 -14.04 -14.01 -9.68
C PHE A 105 -15.01 -14.98 -9.00
N LYS A 106 -15.84 -15.69 -9.78
CA LYS A 106 -16.91 -16.56 -9.26
C LYS A 106 -16.39 -17.61 -8.28
N ASP A 107 -15.24 -18.21 -8.60
CA ASP A 107 -14.63 -19.28 -7.81
C ASP A 107 -13.44 -18.78 -6.97
N THR A 108 -13.28 -17.45 -6.86
CA THR A 108 -12.20 -16.84 -6.09
C THR A 108 -12.47 -16.93 -4.60
N GLU A 109 -11.45 -17.24 -3.82
CA GLU A 109 -11.47 -17.11 -2.37
C GLU A 109 -10.36 -16.14 -1.95
N PHE A 110 -10.67 -15.17 -1.11
CA PHE A 110 -9.70 -14.30 -0.46
C PHE A 110 -9.86 -14.42 1.06
N GLN A 111 -8.77 -14.61 1.78
CA GLN A 111 -8.79 -14.74 3.24
C GLN A 111 -7.60 -13.99 3.86
N VAL A 112 -7.86 -13.34 4.98
CA VAL A 112 -6.85 -12.71 5.81
C VAL A 112 -6.88 -13.32 7.21
N THR A 113 -5.71 -13.62 7.74
CA THR A 113 -5.52 -14.07 9.12
C THR A 113 -4.62 -13.08 9.84
N LEU A 114 -5.12 -12.54 10.96
CA LEU A 114 -4.39 -11.67 11.86
C LEU A 114 -3.97 -12.46 13.10
N ASP A 115 -2.82 -12.11 13.69
CA ASP A 115 -2.41 -12.68 14.97
C ASP A 115 -3.20 -12.02 16.11
N ILE A 116 -4.38 -12.57 16.36
CA ILE A 116 -5.37 -11.97 17.26
C ILE A 116 -5.03 -12.24 18.74
N LYS A 117 -4.12 -13.17 19.03
CA LYS A 117 -3.66 -13.41 20.40
C LYS A 117 -2.81 -12.26 20.93
N ASN A 118 -2.24 -11.46 20.03
CA ASN A 118 -1.36 -10.33 20.35
C ASN A 118 -1.93 -9.00 19.83
N ILE A 119 -3.27 -8.84 19.75
CA ILE A 119 -3.85 -7.52 19.37
C ILE A 119 -3.40 -6.48 20.38
N SER A 120 -2.56 -5.55 19.94
CA SER A 120 -2.33 -4.29 20.66
C SER A 120 -3.49 -3.35 20.35
N LEU A 121 -4.44 -3.23 21.26
CA LEU A 121 -5.51 -2.25 21.16
C LEU A 121 -4.92 -0.84 21.12
N ALA A 122 -5.59 0.08 20.42
CA ALA A 122 -5.24 1.50 20.52
C ALA A 122 -5.21 1.93 22.00
N SER A 123 -4.07 2.44 22.47
CA SER A 123 -3.89 2.78 23.88
C SER A 123 -4.90 3.86 24.29
N ARG A 124 -5.00 4.93 23.52
CA ARG A 124 -6.01 5.99 23.66
C ARG A 124 -6.83 6.11 22.38
N PHE A 125 -8.11 6.42 22.53
CA PHE A 125 -8.98 6.80 21.42
C PHE A 125 -9.85 7.98 21.83
N GLN A 126 -10.03 8.93 20.92
CA GLN A 126 -10.96 10.03 21.10
C GLN A 126 -11.51 10.41 19.73
N SER A 127 -12.84 10.48 19.63
CA SER A 127 -13.54 10.92 18.43
C SER A 127 -14.77 11.71 18.84
N THR A 128 -15.02 12.82 18.17
CA THR A 128 -16.25 13.60 18.32
C THR A 128 -16.99 13.61 16.99
N LEU A 129 -18.31 13.44 17.05
CA LEU A 129 -19.19 13.57 15.90
C LEU A 129 -20.04 14.80 16.10
N GLY A 130 -20.01 15.73 15.15
CA GLY A 130 -20.69 17.01 15.26
C GLY A 130 -20.91 17.69 13.91
N SER A 131 -21.72 18.74 13.93
CA SER A 131 -21.69 19.78 12.90
C SER A 131 -20.58 20.79 13.23
N THR A 132 -20.26 21.70 12.30
CA THR A 132 -19.20 22.71 12.42
C THR A 132 -19.21 23.46 13.76
N ASN A 133 -20.38 23.64 14.39
CA ASN A 133 -20.54 24.42 15.62
C ASN A 133 -21.13 23.63 16.80
N VAL A 134 -21.49 22.35 16.61
CA VAL A 134 -22.17 21.56 17.65
C VAL A 134 -21.66 20.13 17.62
N GLU A 135 -21.04 19.69 18.71
CA GLU A 135 -20.70 18.28 18.92
C GLU A 135 -21.93 17.53 19.44
N PHE A 136 -22.31 16.45 18.76
CA PHE A 136 -23.45 15.61 19.10
C PHE A 136 -23.05 14.45 20.00
N PHE A 137 -21.90 13.83 19.73
CA PHE A 137 -21.40 12.68 20.48
C PHE A 137 -19.90 12.77 20.69
N SER A 138 -19.43 12.22 21.80
CA SER A 138 -18.02 11.90 22.00
C SER A 138 -17.84 10.43 22.31
N MET A 139 -16.74 9.87 21.83
CA MET A 139 -16.32 8.49 22.06
C MET A 139 -14.90 8.53 22.58
N THR A 140 -14.67 7.96 23.76
CA THR A 140 -13.37 8.02 24.42
C THR A 140 -12.97 6.65 24.97
N LYS A 141 -11.71 6.28 24.75
CA LYS A 141 -11.02 5.17 25.42
C LYS A 141 -9.77 5.73 26.11
N SER A 142 -9.67 5.53 27.42
CA SER A 142 -8.47 5.89 28.20
C SER A 142 -7.37 4.82 28.09
N GLN A 143 -6.14 5.20 28.46
CA GLN A 143 -4.93 4.41 28.23
C GLN A 143 -4.97 3.01 28.84
N GLU A 144 -5.50 2.89 30.06
CA GLU A 144 -5.56 1.64 30.83
C GLU A 144 -6.92 0.94 30.75
N SER A 145 -7.92 1.56 30.11
CA SER A 145 -9.27 1.00 30.04
C SER A 145 -9.47 0.13 28.80
N THR A 146 -10.22 -0.95 28.98
CA THR A 146 -10.79 -1.77 27.90
C THR A 146 -12.21 -1.35 27.54
N GLU A 147 -12.71 -0.27 28.11
CA GLU A 147 -14.04 0.27 27.81
C GLU A 147 -13.96 1.41 26.79
N LEU A 148 -14.87 1.36 25.80
CA LEU A 148 -15.23 2.52 24.99
C LEU A 148 -16.42 3.22 25.64
N VAL A 149 -16.21 4.45 26.08
CA VAL A 149 -17.27 5.30 26.64
C VAL A 149 -17.84 6.17 25.52
N VAL A 150 -19.13 6.06 25.26
CA VAL A 150 -19.86 6.86 24.26
C VAL A 150 -20.83 7.77 25.00
N THR A 151 -20.71 9.08 24.79
CA THR A 151 -21.50 10.11 25.49
C THR A 151 -22.24 10.98 24.47
N LEU A 152 -23.53 11.16 24.70
CA LEU A 152 -24.38 12.13 24.00
C LEU A 152 -24.13 13.53 24.59
N LEU A 153 -23.73 14.49 23.75
CA LEU A 153 -23.35 15.85 24.15
C LEU A 153 -24.46 16.89 23.92
N VAL A 154 -25.60 16.47 23.38
CA VAL A 154 -26.76 17.35 23.13
C VAL A 154 -27.99 16.96 23.93
N GLU A 155 -28.81 17.96 24.26
CA GLU A 155 -30.13 17.75 24.87
C GLU A 155 -31.03 16.94 23.93
N LYS A 156 -31.66 15.89 24.47
CA LYS A 156 -32.45 14.88 23.72
C LYS A 156 -33.54 15.46 22.81
N GLU A 157 -34.06 16.63 23.16
CA GLU A 157 -35.22 17.24 22.49
C GLU A 157 -34.86 17.99 21.21
N LYS A 158 -33.57 18.32 21.01
CA LYS A 158 -33.13 19.18 19.89
C LYS A 158 -32.74 18.42 18.63
N VAL A 159 -32.43 17.12 18.70
CA VAL A 159 -31.92 16.37 17.54
C VAL A 159 -32.42 14.92 17.53
N LYS A 160 -33.10 14.52 16.45
CA LYS A 160 -33.43 13.11 16.17
C LYS A 160 -32.31 12.49 15.32
N PHE A 161 -31.61 11.50 15.88
CA PHE A 161 -30.60 10.74 15.14
C PHE A 161 -31.19 9.43 14.62
N PRO A 162 -31.00 9.09 13.33
CA PRO A 162 -31.27 7.74 12.86
C PRO A 162 -30.39 6.73 13.60
N ASN A 163 -31.00 5.70 14.19
CA ASN A 163 -30.27 4.67 14.95
C ASN A 163 -29.13 4.04 14.15
N GLU A 164 -29.30 3.86 12.84
CA GLU A 164 -28.29 3.28 11.96
C GLU A 164 -27.02 4.13 11.87
N ILE A 165 -27.13 5.47 11.91
CA ILE A 165 -25.95 6.34 11.92
C ILE A 165 -25.15 6.12 13.21
N LEU A 166 -25.85 6.04 14.36
CA LEU A 166 -25.20 5.80 15.66
C LEU A 166 -24.49 4.45 15.70
N LYS A 167 -25.17 3.39 15.23
CA LYS A 167 -24.56 2.06 15.13
C LYS A 167 -23.31 2.10 14.27
N HIS A 168 -23.37 2.71 13.08
CA HIS A 168 -22.23 2.81 12.18
C HIS A 168 -21.06 3.58 12.80
N THR A 169 -21.33 4.73 13.42
CA THR A 169 -20.28 5.54 14.06
C THR A 169 -19.59 4.79 15.21
N ILE A 170 -20.36 4.13 16.08
CA ILE A 170 -19.80 3.32 17.18
C ILE A 170 -19.02 2.13 16.63
N ALA A 171 -19.55 1.46 15.61
CA ALA A 171 -18.86 0.34 14.95
C ALA A 171 -17.54 0.78 14.30
N ASP A 172 -17.48 1.94 13.67
CA ASP A 172 -16.25 2.50 13.08
C ASP A 172 -15.22 2.82 14.17
N ALA A 173 -15.63 3.40 15.30
CA ALA A 173 -14.74 3.63 16.43
C ALA A 173 -14.15 2.31 16.97
N LEU A 174 -14.98 1.26 17.16
CA LEU A 174 -14.51 -0.05 17.59
C LEU A 174 -13.55 -0.67 16.55
N LYS A 175 -13.86 -0.54 15.26
CA LYS A 175 -12.98 -0.98 14.17
C LYS A 175 -11.61 -0.33 14.26
N ASP A 176 -11.56 0.98 14.45
CA ASP A 176 -10.29 1.71 14.56
C ASP A 176 -9.51 1.29 15.80
N ILE A 177 -10.17 1.11 16.95
CA ILE A 177 -9.52 0.67 18.19
C ILE A 177 -8.93 -0.75 18.08
N ILE A 178 -9.64 -1.66 17.42
CA ILE A 178 -9.29 -3.09 17.36
C ILE A 178 -8.34 -3.41 16.21
N PHE A 179 -8.57 -2.85 15.02
CA PHE A 179 -7.91 -3.30 13.79
C PHE A 179 -6.91 -2.29 13.20
N ALA A 180 -7.05 -0.98 13.44
CA ALA A 180 -6.18 0.01 12.78
C ALA A 180 -4.72 -0.05 13.25
N THR A 181 -4.44 -0.66 14.40
CA THR A 181 -3.07 -0.91 14.89
C THR A 181 -2.38 -2.08 14.17
N ILE A 182 -3.14 -2.96 13.51
CA ILE A 182 -2.64 -4.18 12.87
C ILE A 182 -2.74 -4.10 11.34
N ILE A 183 -3.78 -3.43 10.83
CA ILE A 183 -4.01 -3.21 9.41
C ILE A 183 -3.34 -1.89 9.01
N PRO A 184 -2.18 -1.93 8.31
CA PRO A 184 -1.45 -0.71 7.98
C PRO A 184 -2.22 0.13 6.96
N ARG A 185 -2.01 1.45 6.99
CA ARG A 185 -2.52 2.36 5.96
C ARG A 185 -1.75 2.14 4.65
N PRO A 186 -2.40 1.72 3.56
CA PRO A 186 -1.70 1.47 2.31
C PRO A 186 -1.51 2.77 1.52
N PHE A 187 -0.33 2.93 0.92
CA PHE A 187 -0.09 3.80 -0.23
C PHE A 187 0.40 2.93 -1.37
N ILE A 188 -0.06 3.16 -2.61
CA ILE A 188 0.37 2.36 -3.76
C ILE A 188 0.95 3.23 -4.86
N ALA A 189 2.04 2.76 -5.46
CA ALA A 189 2.61 3.24 -6.71
C ALA A 189 2.51 2.10 -7.74
N SER A 190 1.43 2.05 -8.51
CA SER A 190 1.18 1.01 -9.52
C SER A 190 2.15 1.10 -10.70
N ALA A 191 2.23 0.04 -11.53
CA ALA A 191 3.04 0.05 -12.75
C ALA A 191 2.64 1.17 -13.74
N GLU A 192 1.37 1.58 -13.73
CA GLU A 192 0.82 2.61 -14.61
C GLU A 192 1.03 4.06 -14.10
N ARG A 193 1.75 4.25 -12.99
CA ARG A 193 2.02 5.56 -12.37
C ARG A 193 2.68 6.56 -13.33
N THR A 194 3.49 6.09 -14.28
CA THR A 194 4.11 6.96 -15.29
C THR A 194 3.06 7.60 -16.20
N GLY A 195 2.01 6.86 -16.58
CA GLY A 195 0.91 7.39 -17.38
C GLY A 195 0.10 8.44 -16.61
N ALA A 196 -0.17 8.19 -15.32
CA ALA A 196 -0.87 9.15 -14.46
C ALA A 196 -0.12 10.48 -14.33
N ALA A 197 1.21 10.43 -14.25
CA ALA A 197 2.07 11.62 -14.20
C ALA A 197 2.05 12.45 -15.50
N ILE A 198 2.05 11.78 -16.66
CA ILE A 198 2.06 12.43 -17.99
C ILE A 198 0.70 13.07 -18.27
N PHE A 199 -0.38 12.29 -18.22
CA PHE A 199 -1.71 12.74 -18.66
C PHE A 199 -2.51 13.47 -17.58
N ARG A 200 -1.82 13.99 -16.56
CA ARG A 200 -2.44 14.67 -15.40
C ARG A 200 -3.36 15.80 -15.82
N LYS A 201 -2.93 16.63 -16.78
CA LYS A 201 -3.70 17.79 -17.25
C LYS A 201 -4.93 17.33 -18.04
N GLU A 202 -4.78 16.40 -18.96
CA GLU A 202 -5.85 15.82 -19.78
C GLU A 202 -6.92 15.15 -18.92
N LEU A 203 -6.52 14.39 -17.90
CA LEU A 203 -7.43 13.76 -16.94
C LEU A 203 -8.24 14.78 -16.14
N ASN A 204 -7.63 15.92 -15.79
CA ASN A 204 -8.34 17.03 -15.15
C ASN A 204 -9.32 17.72 -16.10
N PHE A 205 -8.92 17.97 -17.35
CA PHE A 205 -9.80 18.55 -18.36
C PHE A 205 -11.01 17.66 -18.66
N ALA A 206 -10.80 16.35 -18.81
CA ALA A 206 -11.89 15.41 -19.03
C ALA A 206 -12.91 15.45 -17.87
N ARG A 207 -12.46 15.47 -16.60
CA ARG A 207 -13.38 15.60 -15.46
C ARG A 207 -14.12 16.94 -15.47
N ASN A 208 -13.40 18.05 -15.64
CA ASN A 208 -14.01 19.37 -15.56
C ASN A 208 -15.05 19.57 -16.68
N ARG A 209 -14.77 19.07 -17.89
CA ARG A 209 -15.75 19.04 -18.98
C ARG A 209 -16.97 18.19 -18.64
N LEU A 210 -16.79 17.01 -18.03
CA LEU A 210 -17.92 16.20 -17.55
C LEU A 210 -18.74 16.96 -16.50
N LEU A 211 -18.10 17.67 -15.57
CA LEU A 211 -18.78 18.51 -14.56
C LEU A 211 -19.52 19.71 -15.19
N ASP A 212 -18.94 20.35 -16.21
CA ASP A 212 -19.57 21.45 -16.94
C ASP A 212 -20.80 20.97 -17.72
N GLU A 213 -20.70 19.80 -18.35
CA GLU A 213 -21.83 19.12 -19.01
C GLU A 213 -22.93 18.72 -18.02
N MET A 214 -22.60 18.48 -16.74
CA MET A 214 -23.59 18.28 -15.66
C MET A 214 -24.26 19.59 -15.21
N GLY A 215 -23.56 20.72 -15.29
CA GLY A 215 -24.10 22.04 -14.97
C GLY A 215 -25.06 22.59 -16.02
N GLN A 216 -24.98 22.09 -17.25
CA GLN A 216 -25.90 22.42 -18.35
C GLN A 216 -26.99 21.34 -18.44
N GLY A 217 -28.13 21.57 -17.77
CA GLY A 217 -29.20 20.60 -17.53
C GLY A 217 -29.82 19.93 -18.77
N ASN A 218 -29.18 18.89 -19.30
CA ASN A 218 -29.82 17.92 -20.18
C ASN A 218 -30.51 16.83 -19.35
N ASN A 219 -31.84 16.86 -19.30
CA ASN A 219 -32.74 15.99 -18.52
C ASN A 219 -32.74 14.50 -18.90
N ASN A 220 -31.75 13.99 -19.63
CA ASN A 220 -31.71 12.60 -20.10
C ASN A 220 -30.43 11.84 -19.75
N ILE A 221 -29.48 12.44 -19.03
CA ILE A 221 -28.27 11.74 -18.61
C ILE A 221 -28.08 11.93 -17.11
N ASN A 222 -28.14 10.84 -16.35
CA ASN A 222 -27.92 10.89 -14.91
C ASN A 222 -26.48 11.33 -14.63
N PRO A 223 -26.24 12.52 -14.05
CA PRO A 223 -24.90 13.05 -13.80
C PRO A 223 -24.01 12.08 -13.00
N MET A 224 -24.64 11.37 -12.06
CA MET A 224 -24.02 10.32 -11.25
C MET A 224 -23.64 9.09 -12.07
N GLU A 225 -24.41 8.73 -13.10
CA GLU A 225 -24.15 7.58 -13.98
C GLU A 225 -23.03 7.88 -14.98
N LEU A 226 -22.90 9.12 -15.44
CA LEU A 226 -21.82 9.59 -16.31
C LEU A 226 -20.47 9.63 -15.57
N LEU A 227 -20.46 10.14 -14.32
CA LEU A 227 -19.32 10.01 -13.41
C LEU A 227 -18.99 8.54 -13.13
N PHE A 228 -20.01 7.71 -12.82
CA PHE A 228 -19.78 6.29 -12.55
C PHE A 228 -19.16 5.55 -13.74
N LYS A 229 -19.59 5.85 -14.97
CA LYS A 229 -19.02 5.27 -16.20
C LYS A 229 -17.57 5.69 -16.43
N ALA A 230 -17.22 6.97 -16.26
CA ALA A 230 -15.85 7.45 -16.46
C ALA A 230 -14.84 6.86 -15.45
N TYR A 231 -15.30 6.43 -14.28
CA TYR A 231 -14.45 5.84 -13.22
C TYR A 231 -14.53 4.30 -13.13
N GLN A 232 -15.31 3.63 -13.98
CA GLN A 232 -15.41 2.17 -14.00
C GLN A 232 -14.28 1.47 -14.77
N ASP A 233 -13.46 2.22 -15.51
CA ASP A 233 -12.50 1.63 -16.45
C ASP A 233 -11.13 1.30 -15.83
N TYR A 234 -10.84 1.78 -14.62
CA TYR A 234 -9.54 1.54 -13.97
C TYR A 234 -9.68 0.71 -12.71
N ALA A 235 -8.76 -0.25 -12.55
CA ALA A 235 -8.59 -0.94 -11.28
C ALA A 235 -8.31 0.06 -10.15
N LEU A 236 -8.77 -0.25 -8.94
CA LEU A 236 -8.70 0.65 -7.78
C LEU A 236 -7.27 1.19 -7.51
N PRO A 237 -6.19 0.38 -7.55
CA PRO A 237 -4.83 0.91 -7.42
C PRO A 237 -4.47 2.01 -8.42
N ILE A 238 -4.82 1.81 -9.69
CA ILE A 238 -4.55 2.76 -10.76
C ILE A 238 -5.36 4.03 -10.53
N LYS A 239 -6.65 3.88 -10.18
CA LYS A 239 -7.51 5.01 -9.84
C LYS A 239 -6.94 5.82 -8.67
N THR A 240 -6.44 5.17 -7.62
CA THR A 240 -5.83 5.87 -6.48
C THR A 240 -4.54 6.60 -6.84
N ASN A 241 -3.72 6.07 -7.77
CA ASN A 241 -2.57 6.80 -8.31
C ASN A 241 -3.01 8.05 -9.07
N VAL A 242 -3.99 7.91 -9.97
CA VAL A 242 -4.53 9.04 -10.73
C VAL A 242 -5.09 10.12 -9.80
N ASP A 243 -5.90 9.74 -8.82
CA ASP A 243 -6.47 10.69 -7.86
C ASP A 243 -5.37 11.37 -7.03
N PHE A 244 -4.35 10.63 -6.59
CA PHE A 244 -3.19 11.18 -5.89
C PHE A 244 -2.42 12.21 -6.74
N THR A 245 -2.07 11.85 -7.99
CA THR A 245 -1.35 12.74 -8.91
C THR A 245 -2.18 14.00 -9.24
N ARG A 246 -3.51 13.94 -9.20
CA ARG A 246 -4.35 15.12 -9.43
C ARG A 246 -4.33 16.07 -8.24
N GLU A 247 -4.30 15.54 -7.04
CA GLU A 247 -4.37 16.29 -5.78
C GLU A 247 -3.00 16.83 -5.29
N LEU A 248 -1.92 16.71 -6.09
CA LEU A 248 -0.57 17.11 -5.67
C LEU A 248 -0.50 18.53 -5.10
N GLU A 249 -1.30 19.46 -5.62
CA GLU A 249 -1.41 20.87 -5.20
C GLU A 249 -1.91 21.02 -3.75
N THR A 250 -2.77 20.11 -3.32
CA THR A 250 -3.26 20.04 -1.95
C THR A 250 -2.27 19.27 -1.08
N ILE A 251 -1.69 18.20 -1.62
CA ILE A 251 -0.72 17.35 -0.93
C ILE A 251 0.54 18.15 -0.56
N VAL A 252 1.05 19.04 -1.42
CA VAL A 252 2.27 19.83 -1.12
C VAL A 252 2.14 20.76 0.10
N LYS A 253 0.92 21.04 0.55
CA LYS A 253 0.66 21.87 1.74
C LYS A 253 0.90 21.09 3.04
N LYS A 254 1.00 19.76 2.96
CA LYS A 254 1.29 18.88 4.08
C LYS A 254 2.79 18.62 4.20
N SER A 255 3.20 18.15 5.37
CA SER A 255 4.56 17.68 5.63
C SER A 255 4.48 16.28 6.24
N SER A 256 5.36 15.38 5.79
CA SER A 256 5.47 14.04 6.36
C SER A 256 6.43 14.02 7.54
N PHE A 257 6.39 12.95 8.36
CA PHE A 257 7.40 12.78 9.42
C PHE A 257 8.82 12.63 8.85
N ILE A 258 8.96 12.11 7.62
CA ILE A 258 10.24 12.02 6.93
C ILE A 258 10.77 13.42 6.63
N ALA A 259 9.94 14.30 6.09
CA ALA A 259 10.35 15.67 5.77
C ALA A 259 10.76 16.46 7.03
N GLU A 260 10.11 16.19 8.15
CA GLU A 260 10.36 16.88 9.42
C GLU A 260 11.59 16.33 10.15
N ASN A 261 11.74 15.00 10.20
CA ASN A 261 12.70 14.34 11.09
C ASN A 261 13.85 13.62 10.36
N HIS A 262 13.69 13.30 9.07
CA HIS A 262 14.65 12.52 8.27
C HIS A 262 14.89 13.12 6.87
N PRO A 263 15.31 14.40 6.76
CA PRO A 263 15.49 15.08 5.47
C PRO A 263 16.59 14.46 4.60
N ASP A 264 17.46 13.67 5.18
CA ASP A 264 18.49 12.90 4.49
C ASP A 264 17.90 11.79 3.62
N ILE A 265 16.75 11.20 3.98
CA ILE A 265 15.98 10.28 3.10
C ILE A 265 15.54 11.01 1.82
N LEU A 266 15.09 12.26 1.94
CA LEU A 266 14.69 13.07 0.79
C LEU A 266 15.89 13.47 -0.07
N THR A 267 17.07 13.58 0.55
CA THR A 267 18.33 13.83 -0.16
C THR A 267 18.75 12.60 -0.97
N ASP A 268 18.70 11.40 -0.37
CA ASP A 268 18.95 10.15 -1.08
C ASP A 268 17.98 9.98 -2.27
N PHE A 269 16.70 10.26 -2.04
CA PHE A 269 15.69 10.21 -3.09
C PHE A 269 15.97 11.23 -4.22
N ALA A 270 16.38 12.46 -3.87
CA ALA A 270 16.80 13.46 -4.83
C ALA A 270 18.01 13.01 -5.67
N ASP A 271 18.94 12.25 -5.08
CA ASP A 271 20.08 11.67 -5.79
C ASP A 271 19.71 10.50 -6.71
N ILE A 272 18.63 9.77 -6.41
CA ILE A 272 18.07 8.74 -7.30
C ILE A 272 17.48 9.38 -8.56
N ILE A 273 16.66 10.43 -8.39
CA ILE A 273 16.02 11.10 -9.54
C ILE A 273 16.97 12.07 -10.24
N GLY A 274 18.05 12.51 -9.58
CA GLY A 274 19.03 13.46 -10.09
C GLY A 274 18.60 14.92 -10.01
N GLY A 275 17.71 15.28 -9.07
CA GLY A 275 17.08 16.59 -9.00
C GLY A 275 15.95 16.67 -7.97
N LYS A 276 14.99 17.56 -8.17
CA LYS A 276 13.84 17.73 -7.27
C LYS A 276 12.56 18.09 -8.03
N TYR A 277 11.41 17.75 -7.45
CA TYR A 277 10.11 18.21 -7.92
C TYR A 277 9.74 19.55 -7.29
N THR A 278 9.16 20.45 -8.06
CA THR A 278 8.62 21.73 -7.59
C THR A 278 7.21 21.93 -8.13
N VAL A 279 6.31 22.44 -7.29
CA VAL A 279 4.96 22.86 -7.68
C VAL A 279 4.88 24.38 -7.55
N THR A 280 4.44 25.05 -8.60
CA THR A 280 4.32 26.52 -8.61
C THR A 280 3.05 26.97 -7.91
N ARG A 281 2.90 28.29 -7.71
CA ARG A 281 1.65 28.89 -7.19
C ARG A 281 0.46 28.75 -8.14
N ASN A 282 0.71 28.47 -9.41
CA ASN A 282 -0.32 28.22 -10.41
C ASN A 282 -0.52 26.70 -10.61
N ASP A 283 -0.16 25.90 -9.60
CA ASP A 283 -0.44 24.46 -9.56
C ASP A 283 0.27 23.64 -10.65
N GLU A 284 1.30 24.22 -11.26
CA GLU A 284 2.12 23.59 -12.27
C GLU A 284 3.27 22.79 -11.65
N LEU A 285 3.40 21.53 -12.07
CA LEU A 285 4.44 20.61 -11.64
C LEU A 285 5.66 20.68 -12.58
N TYR A 286 6.83 20.90 -12.00
CA TYR A 286 8.12 20.90 -12.68
C TYR A 286 9.12 19.99 -12.01
N TYR A 287 10.11 19.55 -12.79
CA TYR A 287 11.32 18.90 -12.34
C TYR A 287 12.51 19.83 -12.56
N GLU A 288 13.35 19.97 -11.53
CA GLU A 288 14.57 20.79 -11.53
C GLU A 288 15.78 19.85 -11.38
N PRO A 289 16.55 19.60 -12.46
CA PRO A 289 17.75 18.77 -12.39
C PRO A 289 18.82 19.39 -11.48
N LYS A 290 19.53 18.53 -10.73
CA LYS A 290 20.60 18.95 -9.81
C LYS A 290 21.69 19.72 -10.58
N GLY A 291 22.06 20.89 -10.06
CA GLY A 291 23.12 21.73 -10.64
C GLY A 291 22.75 22.47 -11.93
N LYS A 292 21.52 22.37 -12.43
CA LYS A 292 21.06 23.09 -13.63
C LYS A 292 20.00 24.13 -13.29
N ARG A 293 20.08 25.33 -13.90
CA ARG A 293 19.02 26.36 -13.83
C ARG A 293 17.98 26.10 -14.92
N LEU A 294 17.37 24.92 -14.88
CA LEU A 294 16.39 24.47 -15.87
C LEU A 294 15.17 23.91 -15.14
N LYS A 295 13.97 24.27 -15.61
CA LYS A 295 12.71 23.68 -15.17
C LYS A 295 12.13 22.89 -16.34
N LEU A 296 11.86 21.62 -16.10
CA LEU A 296 11.28 20.71 -17.08
C LEU A 296 9.86 20.38 -16.66
N SER A 297 8.91 20.44 -17.60
CA SER A 297 7.60 19.82 -17.40
C SER A 297 7.75 18.29 -17.26
N MET A 298 6.69 17.61 -16.87
CA MET A 298 6.71 16.14 -16.83
C MET A 298 6.91 15.54 -18.21
N ASP A 299 6.40 16.17 -19.28
CA ASP A 299 6.56 15.73 -20.67
C ASP A 299 7.99 15.87 -21.19
N GLU A 300 8.76 16.78 -20.61
CA GLU A 300 10.20 16.96 -20.87
C GLU A 300 11.07 16.15 -19.87
N SER A 301 10.42 15.57 -18.86
CA SER A 301 10.95 14.68 -17.82
C SER A 301 11.68 13.44 -18.39
N SER A 302 12.70 12.86 -17.74
CA SER A 302 13.06 11.46 -18.06
C SER A 302 11.98 10.49 -17.54
N SER A 303 11.86 9.30 -18.13
CA SER A 303 10.88 8.30 -17.68
C SER A 303 11.11 7.85 -16.23
N ALA A 304 12.37 7.76 -15.79
CA ALA A 304 12.74 7.51 -14.39
C ALA A 304 12.13 8.57 -13.46
N VAL A 305 12.33 9.85 -13.78
CA VAL A 305 11.78 10.99 -13.00
C VAL A 305 10.25 10.93 -12.96
N ARG A 306 9.58 10.59 -14.06
CA ARG A 306 8.11 10.46 -14.07
C ARG A 306 7.63 9.29 -13.21
N SER A 307 8.30 8.14 -13.30
CA SER A 307 7.92 6.91 -12.58
C SER A 307 8.09 7.02 -11.06
N LEU A 308 8.94 7.92 -10.57
CA LEU A 308 9.20 8.10 -9.14
C LEU A 308 8.41 9.28 -8.53
N LEU A 309 7.58 9.99 -9.32
CA LEU A 309 6.83 11.16 -8.87
C LEU A 309 5.98 10.86 -7.62
N ASP A 310 5.13 9.85 -7.70
CA ASP A 310 4.20 9.50 -6.61
C ASP A 310 4.95 9.13 -5.32
N ILE A 311 6.06 8.41 -5.46
CA ILE A 311 6.93 8.01 -4.33
C ILE A 311 7.55 9.25 -3.70
N GLY A 312 8.08 10.18 -4.50
CA GLY A 312 8.70 11.41 -4.00
C GLY A 312 7.72 12.28 -3.22
N PHE A 313 6.49 12.44 -3.72
CA PHE A 313 5.45 13.19 -3.02
C PHE A 313 4.95 12.47 -1.78
N TYR A 314 4.78 11.15 -1.83
CA TYR A 314 4.46 10.36 -0.65
C TYR A 314 5.50 10.56 0.46
N LEU A 315 6.79 10.37 0.13
CA LEU A 315 7.88 10.51 1.09
C LEU A 315 7.91 11.89 1.72
N LYS A 316 7.69 12.95 0.94
CA LYS A 316 7.80 14.34 1.42
C LYS A 316 6.56 14.85 2.14
N HIS A 317 5.38 14.37 1.79
CA HIS A 317 4.12 15.04 2.17
C HIS A 317 3.11 14.15 2.88
N GLU A 318 3.14 12.83 2.71
CA GLU A 318 2.10 11.92 3.23
C GLU A 318 2.61 10.86 4.19
N ALA A 319 3.88 10.45 4.08
CA ALA A 319 4.41 9.31 4.81
C ALA A 319 4.22 9.46 6.33
N GLN A 320 3.74 8.39 6.97
CA GLN A 320 3.55 8.25 8.41
C GLN A 320 4.19 6.94 8.89
N ILE A 321 4.62 6.90 10.15
CA ILE A 321 5.15 5.68 10.77
C ILE A 321 4.04 4.62 10.81
N GLY A 322 4.36 3.38 10.43
CA GLY A 322 3.41 2.26 10.36
C GLY A 322 2.61 2.16 9.05
N ASP A 323 2.81 3.09 8.10
CA ASP A 323 2.27 2.97 6.75
C ASP A 323 2.81 1.72 6.03
N LEU A 324 2.07 1.27 4.99
CA LEU A 324 2.54 0.30 4.01
C LEU A 324 2.70 0.98 2.64
N LEU A 325 3.94 1.20 2.23
CA LEU A 325 4.31 1.66 0.90
C LEU A 325 4.36 0.45 -0.06
N MET A 326 3.38 0.35 -0.95
CA MET A 326 3.27 -0.69 -1.97
C MET A 326 3.77 -0.16 -3.32
N ILE A 327 4.72 -0.82 -3.97
CA ILE A 327 5.26 -0.38 -5.26
C ILE A 327 5.30 -1.55 -6.23
N ASP A 328 4.57 -1.42 -7.33
CA ASP A 328 4.53 -2.43 -8.39
C ASP A 328 5.67 -2.12 -9.38
N GLU A 329 6.65 -3.02 -9.48
CA GLU A 329 7.80 -2.88 -10.38
C GLU A 329 8.56 -1.55 -10.19
N PRO A 330 9.20 -1.32 -9.02
CA PRO A 330 9.95 -0.09 -8.74
C PRO A 330 11.11 0.14 -9.72
N GLU A 331 11.63 -0.92 -10.36
CA GLU A 331 12.71 -0.87 -11.34
C GLU A 331 12.33 -0.29 -12.70
N LEU A 332 11.03 -0.15 -13.00
CA LEU A 332 10.58 0.35 -14.30
C LEU A 332 11.24 1.70 -14.61
N ASN A 333 11.87 1.79 -15.78
CA ASN A 333 12.60 2.96 -16.26
C ASN A 333 13.87 3.34 -15.48
N LEU A 334 14.35 2.52 -14.53
CA LEU A 334 15.56 2.80 -13.76
C LEU A 334 16.79 2.09 -14.30
N HIS A 335 17.91 2.81 -14.37
CA HIS A 335 19.23 2.23 -14.60
C HIS A 335 19.60 1.29 -13.43
N PRO A 336 20.37 0.20 -13.63
CA PRO A 336 20.78 -0.72 -12.55
C PRO A 336 21.35 -0.03 -11.31
N GLU A 337 22.14 1.02 -11.48
CA GLU A 337 22.66 1.83 -10.36
C GLU A 337 21.54 2.43 -9.51
N ASN A 338 20.51 2.99 -10.14
CA ASN A 338 19.36 3.56 -9.43
C ASN A 338 18.46 2.48 -8.84
N GLN A 339 18.39 1.28 -9.43
CA GLN A 339 17.71 0.14 -8.82
C GLN A 339 18.37 -0.25 -7.48
N ARG A 340 19.72 -0.26 -7.43
CA ARG A 340 20.46 -0.46 -6.16
C ARG A 340 20.14 0.64 -5.15
N ARG A 341 20.20 1.91 -5.55
CA ARG A 341 19.88 3.04 -4.64
C ARG A 341 18.44 2.99 -4.11
N VAL A 342 17.48 2.57 -4.94
CA VAL A 342 16.09 2.35 -4.53
C VAL A 342 15.97 1.21 -3.51
N ALA A 343 16.71 0.11 -3.68
CA ALA A 343 16.75 -0.97 -2.68
C ALA A 343 17.29 -0.48 -1.33
N ARG A 344 18.38 0.31 -1.34
CA ARG A 344 18.91 0.97 -0.13
C ARG A 344 17.86 1.87 0.52
N LEU A 345 17.18 2.71 -0.27
CA LEU A 345 16.09 3.56 0.21
C LEU A 345 15.00 2.74 0.92
N PHE A 346 14.54 1.64 0.33
CA PHE A 346 13.52 0.79 0.97
C PHE A 346 13.97 0.21 2.30
N ALA A 347 15.23 -0.25 2.40
CA ALA A 347 15.78 -0.73 3.66
C ALA A 347 15.78 0.37 4.74
N ARG A 348 16.14 1.61 4.36
CA ARG A 348 16.07 2.77 5.26
C ARG A 348 14.64 3.06 5.72
N LEU A 349 13.66 3.05 4.82
CA LEU A 349 12.24 3.27 5.17
C LEU A 349 11.73 2.22 6.16
N VAL A 350 12.12 0.96 5.96
CA VAL A 350 11.82 -0.16 6.86
C VAL A 350 12.44 0.03 8.24
N ASN A 351 13.68 0.54 8.31
CA ASN A 351 14.32 0.86 9.57
C ASN A 351 13.65 2.04 10.30
N LEU A 352 12.95 2.93 9.58
CA LEU A 352 12.14 4.02 10.14
C LEU A 352 10.71 3.61 10.50
N GLY A 353 10.35 2.33 10.35
CA GLY A 353 9.02 1.82 10.70
C GLY A 353 7.95 2.00 9.61
N ILE A 354 8.34 2.31 8.37
CA ILE A 354 7.45 2.21 7.21
C ILE A 354 7.57 0.81 6.63
N LYS A 355 6.45 0.10 6.49
CA LYS A 355 6.43 -1.19 5.82
C LYS A 355 6.51 -0.98 4.31
N VAL A 356 7.25 -1.83 3.63
CA VAL A 356 7.42 -1.76 2.18
C VAL A 356 6.98 -3.09 1.57
N PHE A 357 6.13 -3.01 0.55
CA PHE A 357 5.71 -4.16 -0.26
C PHE A 357 6.07 -3.87 -1.71
N ILE A 358 6.86 -4.73 -2.35
CA ILE A 358 7.20 -4.57 -3.76
C ILE A 358 6.91 -5.83 -4.55
N THR A 359 6.55 -5.64 -5.81
CA THR A 359 6.71 -6.67 -6.84
C THR A 359 7.91 -6.31 -7.68
N THR A 360 8.68 -7.29 -8.14
CA THR A 360 9.86 -6.98 -8.97
C THR A 360 10.27 -8.15 -9.85
N HIS A 361 10.90 -7.84 -10.97
CA HIS A 361 11.66 -8.74 -11.82
C HIS A 361 13.14 -8.34 -11.86
N SER A 362 13.56 -7.42 -10.98
CA SER A 362 14.94 -6.95 -10.92
C SER A 362 15.80 -7.83 -10.03
N ASP A 363 16.72 -8.55 -10.66
CA ASP A 363 17.84 -9.20 -9.99
C ASP A 363 18.76 -8.19 -9.26
N TYR A 364 18.89 -6.95 -9.78
CA TYR A 364 19.69 -5.91 -9.12
C TYR A 364 19.13 -5.49 -7.76
N ILE A 365 17.80 -5.39 -7.63
CA ILE A 365 17.16 -5.09 -6.34
C ILE A 365 17.40 -6.22 -5.35
N ILE A 366 17.22 -7.48 -5.77
CA ILE A 366 17.43 -8.64 -4.91
C ILE A 366 18.90 -8.73 -4.47
N LYS A 367 19.84 -8.58 -5.40
CA LYS A 367 21.29 -8.62 -5.10
C LYS A 367 21.71 -7.50 -4.17
N GLU A 368 21.18 -6.28 -4.35
CA GLU A 368 21.51 -5.18 -3.44
C GLU A 368 20.96 -5.44 -2.04
N LEU A 369 19.74 -5.98 -1.91
CA LEU A 369 19.20 -6.39 -0.62
C LEU A 369 20.04 -7.49 0.03
N ASN A 370 20.55 -8.45 -0.74
CA ASN A 370 21.49 -9.45 -0.23
C ASN A 370 22.74 -8.78 0.33
N THR A 371 23.34 -7.83 -0.39
CA THR A 371 24.48 -7.06 0.13
C THR A 371 24.16 -6.37 1.45
N LEU A 372 22.98 -5.74 1.57
CA LEU A 372 22.56 -5.06 2.81
C LEU A 372 22.33 -6.03 3.99
N ILE A 373 21.86 -7.25 3.72
CA ILE A 373 21.73 -8.32 4.72
C ILE A 373 23.11 -8.81 5.14
N MET A 374 23.97 -9.12 4.17
CA MET A 374 25.30 -9.69 4.39
C MET A 374 26.24 -8.72 5.10
N LEU A 375 26.11 -7.41 4.86
CA LEU A 375 26.86 -6.37 5.57
C LEU A 375 26.36 -6.12 7.00
N ASN A 376 25.15 -6.57 7.36
CA ASN A 376 24.54 -6.36 8.67
C ASN A 376 25.08 -7.31 9.77
N HIS A 377 26.39 -7.52 9.79
CA HIS A 377 27.10 -8.35 10.77
C HIS A 377 28.27 -7.59 11.37
N ASP A 378 28.53 -7.81 12.65
CA ASP A 378 29.64 -7.18 13.36
C ASP A 378 30.97 -7.92 13.10
N LYS A 379 31.42 -7.93 11.83
CA LYS A 379 32.71 -8.50 11.41
C LYS A 379 33.61 -7.37 10.88
N PRO A 380 34.87 -7.21 11.36
CA PRO A 380 35.74 -6.09 10.98
C PRO A 380 35.96 -5.91 9.47
N HIS A 381 36.04 -7.00 8.69
CA HIS A 381 36.23 -6.90 7.25
C HIS A 381 34.97 -6.41 6.52
N LEU A 382 33.77 -6.71 7.03
CA LEU A 382 32.51 -6.25 6.45
C LEU A 382 32.30 -4.76 6.69
N LYS A 383 32.64 -4.26 7.89
CA LYS A 383 32.64 -2.83 8.18
C LYS A 383 33.56 -2.06 7.23
N ARG A 384 34.75 -2.60 6.95
CA ARG A 384 35.68 -2.02 5.97
C ARG A 384 35.10 -1.98 4.55
N ILE A 385 34.51 -3.08 4.09
CA ILE A 385 33.86 -3.14 2.77
C ILE A 385 32.71 -2.12 2.69
N ALA A 386 31.89 -2.03 3.75
CA ALA A 386 30.80 -1.05 3.81
C ALA A 386 31.33 0.39 3.69
N GLU A 387 32.40 0.73 4.39
CA GLU A 387 33.05 2.05 4.30
C GLU A 387 33.63 2.31 2.90
N GLU A 388 34.36 1.35 2.32
CA GLU A 388 34.99 1.46 0.98
C GLU A 388 33.96 1.65 -0.14
N GLU A 389 32.82 0.94 -0.06
CA GLU A 389 31.76 0.94 -1.06
C GLU A 389 30.63 1.96 -0.75
N GLY A 390 30.78 2.76 0.30
CA GLY A 390 29.86 3.83 0.66
C GLY A 390 28.48 3.36 1.15
N TYR A 391 28.42 2.23 1.85
CA TYR A 391 27.24 1.77 2.57
C TYR A 391 27.16 2.40 3.96
N ARG A 392 25.96 2.83 4.36
CA ARG A 392 25.72 3.42 5.68
C ARG A 392 25.04 2.41 6.60
N GLU A 393 25.36 2.44 7.90
CA GLU A 393 24.75 1.53 8.89
C GLU A 393 23.21 1.59 8.89
N VAL A 394 22.64 2.78 8.67
CA VAL A 394 21.19 3.00 8.58
C VAL A 394 20.52 2.31 7.37
N GLU A 395 21.30 1.88 6.37
CA GLU A 395 20.84 1.15 5.18
C GLU A 395 20.81 -0.37 5.42
N LEU A 396 21.55 -0.86 6.41
CA LEU A 396 21.66 -2.29 6.68
C LEU A 396 20.34 -2.83 7.22
N ILE A 397 20.00 -4.06 6.83
CA ILE A 397 18.69 -4.65 7.16
C ILE A 397 18.87 -6.09 7.62
N SER A 398 18.13 -6.46 8.66
CA SER A 398 18.13 -7.84 9.16
C SER A 398 17.23 -8.73 8.31
N SER A 399 17.68 -9.95 8.04
CA SER A 399 16.93 -10.96 7.28
C SER A 399 15.54 -11.24 7.87
N ASN A 400 15.36 -11.12 9.19
CA ASN A 400 14.08 -11.35 9.85
C ASN A 400 12.99 -10.32 9.51
N LYS A 401 13.38 -9.12 9.04
CA LYS A 401 12.45 -8.06 8.59
C LYS A 401 11.94 -8.31 7.17
N ILE A 402 12.57 -9.22 6.43
CA ILE A 402 12.33 -9.44 5.00
C ILE A 402 11.51 -10.71 4.80
N LYS A 403 10.55 -10.65 3.88
CA LYS A 403 9.80 -11.80 3.37
C LYS A 403 9.81 -11.75 1.85
N VAL A 404 10.31 -12.80 1.23
CA VAL A 404 10.36 -12.92 -0.24
C VAL A 404 9.54 -14.10 -0.69
N TYR A 405 8.74 -13.89 -1.73
CA TYR A 405 7.91 -14.90 -2.36
C TYR A 405 8.18 -14.93 -3.86
N ILE A 406 8.42 -16.12 -4.41
CA ILE A 406 8.66 -16.36 -5.82
C ILE A 406 7.33 -16.75 -6.46
N ALA A 407 6.92 -16.00 -7.49
CA ALA A 407 5.75 -16.28 -8.29
C ALA A 407 6.12 -17.27 -9.41
N GLU A 408 5.75 -18.53 -9.22
CA GLU A 408 6.17 -19.64 -10.07
C GLU A 408 5.08 -20.70 -10.25
N GLU A 409 5.30 -21.60 -11.20
CA GLU A 409 4.41 -22.74 -11.43
C GLU A 409 4.97 -23.97 -10.69
N THR A 410 4.19 -24.49 -9.74
CA THR A 410 4.57 -25.68 -8.95
C THR A 410 3.74 -26.89 -9.36
N GLY A 411 4.35 -28.07 -9.42
CA GLY A 411 3.66 -29.33 -9.75
C GLY A 411 4.49 -30.22 -10.68
N LYS A 412 4.56 -31.53 -10.37
CA LYS A 412 5.41 -32.50 -11.08
C LYS A 412 4.82 -33.01 -12.40
N THR A 413 3.50 -32.90 -12.60
CA THR A 413 2.80 -33.40 -13.80
C THR A 413 2.01 -32.28 -14.46
N LYS A 414 1.78 -32.38 -15.79
CA LYS A 414 0.98 -31.41 -16.56
C LYS A 414 -0.41 -31.13 -15.96
N THR A 415 -0.98 -32.10 -15.22
CA THR A 415 -2.29 -31.99 -14.58
C THR A 415 -2.27 -31.36 -13.19
N ASN A 416 -1.10 -31.34 -12.51
CA ASN A 416 -0.95 -30.78 -11.15
C ASN A 416 -0.17 -29.46 -11.12
N LYS A 417 0.24 -28.94 -12.28
CA LYS A 417 0.90 -27.65 -12.39
C LYS A 417 -0.06 -26.52 -12.00
N CYS A 418 0.37 -25.68 -11.06
CA CYS A 418 -0.42 -24.56 -10.58
C CYS A 418 0.47 -23.34 -10.29
N GLN A 419 0.04 -22.17 -10.75
CA GLN A 419 0.69 -20.90 -10.44
C GLN A 419 0.44 -20.55 -8.96
N THR A 420 1.51 -20.30 -8.22
CA THR A 420 1.47 -19.99 -6.79
C THR A 420 2.59 -19.03 -6.38
N LEU A 421 2.65 -18.71 -5.08
CA LEU A 421 3.72 -17.95 -4.46
C LEU A 421 4.45 -18.87 -3.49
N THR A 422 5.71 -19.18 -3.75
CA THR A 422 6.56 -19.99 -2.86
C THR A 422 7.47 -19.09 -2.04
N PRO A 423 7.59 -19.29 -0.71
CA PRO A 423 8.53 -18.52 0.08
C PRO A 423 9.96 -18.84 -0.37
N ALA A 424 10.79 -17.80 -0.51
CA ALA A 424 12.23 -17.98 -0.69
C ALA A 424 12.91 -18.18 0.66
N ASP A 425 13.99 -18.95 0.66
CA ASP A 425 14.86 -19.09 1.82
C ASP A 425 15.72 -17.82 1.96
N ILE A 426 15.85 -17.33 3.20
CA ILE A 426 16.61 -16.11 3.51
C ILE A 426 17.55 -16.44 4.66
N ASP A 427 18.84 -16.50 4.34
CA ASP A 427 19.89 -16.76 5.28
C ASP A 427 20.55 -15.44 5.73
N PRO A 428 20.87 -15.25 7.03
CA PRO A 428 21.55 -14.05 7.49
C PRO A 428 22.94 -13.83 6.86
N GLU A 429 23.68 -14.88 6.51
CA GLU A 429 25.04 -14.79 5.95
C GLU A 429 25.06 -14.86 4.41
N MET A 430 24.12 -15.57 3.79
CA MET A 430 24.07 -15.78 2.33
C MET A 430 23.00 -14.93 1.61
N GLY A 431 22.09 -14.30 2.35
CA GLY A 431 21.01 -13.49 1.78
C GLY A 431 19.82 -14.32 1.29
N ILE A 432 19.09 -13.76 0.32
CA ILE A 432 17.87 -14.29 -0.30
C ILE A 432 18.23 -15.25 -1.45
N GLU A 433 17.69 -16.47 -1.43
CA GLU A 433 17.80 -17.44 -2.52
C GLU A 433 16.66 -17.25 -3.54
N ALA A 434 16.90 -16.48 -4.60
CA ALA A 434 15.89 -16.10 -5.60
C ALA A 434 16.00 -16.90 -6.91
N ARG A 435 15.71 -18.20 -6.83
CA ARG A 435 15.84 -19.21 -7.91
C ARG A 435 15.24 -18.81 -9.27
N SER A 436 14.21 -17.96 -9.29
CA SER A 436 13.55 -17.54 -10.54
C SER A 436 14.47 -16.77 -11.49
N PHE A 437 15.50 -16.08 -10.97
CA PHE A 437 16.45 -15.31 -11.78
C PHE A 437 17.63 -16.14 -12.25
N ASP A 438 18.07 -17.09 -11.41
CA ASP A 438 19.27 -17.88 -11.61
C ASP A 438 19.23 -18.68 -12.93
N THR A 439 18.11 -19.31 -13.26
CA THR A 439 18.01 -20.12 -14.49
C THR A 439 18.28 -19.33 -15.76
N THR A 440 17.82 -18.08 -15.84
CA THR A 440 18.03 -17.23 -17.03
C THR A 440 19.48 -16.78 -17.10
N ILE A 441 20.05 -16.35 -15.96
CA ILE A 441 21.43 -15.91 -15.86
C ILE A 441 22.40 -17.06 -16.16
N GLU A 442 22.19 -18.22 -15.56
CA GLU A 442 22.98 -19.43 -15.81
C GLU A 442 22.90 -19.88 -17.27
N THR A 443 21.71 -19.81 -17.88
CA THR A 443 21.54 -20.12 -19.30
C THR A 443 22.35 -19.16 -20.17
N MET A 444 22.32 -17.86 -19.87
CA MET A 444 23.09 -16.86 -20.58
C MET A 444 24.60 -17.09 -20.41
N ASN A 445 25.07 -17.30 -19.18
CA ASN A 445 26.46 -17.58 -18.88
C ASN A 445 26.94 -18.83 -19.62
N ARG A 446 26.18 -19.92 -19.57
CA ARG A 446 26.48 -21.17 -20.29
C ARG A 446 26.57 -20.95 -21.80
N ILE A 447 25.66 -20.18 -22.38
CA ILE A 447 25.69 -19.87 -23.82
C ILE A 447 26.94 -19.04 -24.15
N GLN A 448 27.25 -18.03 -23.34
CA GLN A 448 28.41 -17.17 -23.56
C GLN A 448 29.73 -17.92 -23.38
N GLU A 449 29.83 -18.77 -22.35
CA GLU A 449 30.96 -19.67 -22.14
C GLU A 449 31.13 -20.63 -23.33
N ALA A 450 30.04 -21.20 -23.84
CA ALA A 450 30.10 -22.06 -25.03
C ALA A 450 30.52 -21.29 -26.31
N ILE A 451 30.14 -20.02 -26.45
CA ILE A 451 30.60 -19.17 -27.57
C ILE A 451 32.10 -18.91 -27.49
N VAL A 452 32.62 -18.68 -26.28
CA VAL A 452 34.04 -18.31 -26.07
C VAL A 452 34.96 -19.53 -26.04
N TRP A 453 34.50 -20.65 -25.47
CA TRP A 453 35.32 -21.83 -25.12
C TRP A 453 34.85 -23.14 -25.76
N GLY A 454 33.86 -23.12 -26.66
CA GLY A 454 33.24 -24.33 -27.21
C GLY A 454 33.98 -25.02 -28.37
N GLU A 455 35.18 -24.59 -28.74
CA GLU A 455 36.00 -25.21 -29.80
C GLU A 455 37.06 -26.21 -29.29
N ASP A 456 37.11 -26.49 -27.98
CA ASP A 456 38.00 -27.51 -27.39
C ASP A 456 37.35 -28.91 -27.28
#